data_AF-A0A9Q0XM33-F1
#
_entry.id   AF-A0A9Q0XM33-F1
#
_cell.length_a   1.000
_cell.length_b   1.000
_cell.length_c   1.000
_cell.angle_alpha   90.00
_cell.angle_beta   90.00
_cell.angle_gamma   90.00
#
_symmetry.space_group_name_H-M   'P 1'
#
loop_
_entity.id
_entity.type
_entity.pdbx_description
1 polymer ?
#
loop_
_entity_poly.entity_id
_entity_poly.type
_entity_poly.pdbx_seq_one_letter_code
_entity_poly.pdbx_strand_id
1 'polypeptide(L)'
;MAAFLSRLGHLNSCQDGPNEQAQCMFLTYILTACLTAIVRGEDELHLPQTKAELVAEVVAVLEQVVAEPTPGNILPCALVALHHLSKMKPHTPWELEDRFLSLAIHAVLRLEEPSYDYVGQSLYWSSQQTLEVLLLGLLDEDSSSNHLFAILDHLQTGLHSQEDRERVWASGKIATLLRRAALLQKYNIMGDTLGRYVAELGVLLMDPKRQVGRHAREGIYRLYELALQQRGIDIREMAGLWIREPHLDWEMASYQNTVQMAKKLDAIFTPEQRLAFLKTVLRAVWDPDLQVSQPALFLLYAFLGLGKEVLGMDAQGTEAKIRRQLHRLRECGKQPMELRWLLAGKDDVLIDDLEEEEEMEEEAEEAEE
;
A
#
# COMPACT_ATOMS: atom_id res chain seq x y z
N MET A 1 32.79 16.99 -19.27
CA MET A 1 31.53 16.30 -18.95
C MET A 1 31.09 15.34 -20.05
N ALA A 2 30.97 15.76 -21.32
CA ALA A 2 30.83 14.84 -22.44
C ALA A 2 31.93 13.75 -22.46
N ALA A 3 33.17 14.12 -22.13
CA ALA A 3 34.29 13.17 -21.98
C ALA A 3 34.22 12.28 -20.72
N PHE A 4 33.43 12.65 -19.71
CA PHE A 4 33.24 11.85 -18.48
C PHE A 4 32.07 10.87 -18.66
N LEU A 5 30.97 11.31 -19.29
CA LEU A 5 29.85 10.45 -19.69
C LEU A 5 30.22 9.50 -20.82
N SER A 6 31.03 9.94 -21.79
CA SER A 6 31.61 9.05 -22.80
C SER A 6 32.59 8.04 -22.16
N ARG A 7 33.24 8.39 -21.03
CA ARG A 7 34.01 7.43 -20.22
C ARG A 7 33.12 6.47 -19.43
N LEU A 8 32.00 6.90 -18.86
CA LEU A 8 31.01 5.99 -18.23
C LEU A 8 30.43 5.00 -19.27
N GLY A 9 30.10 5.48 -20.47
CA GLY A 9 29.65 4.63 -21.58
C GLY A 9 30.73 3.65 -22.08
N HIS A 10 32.00 4.05 -22.09
CA HIS A 10 33.12 3.16 -22.44
C HIS A 10 33.53 2.21 -21.29
N LEU A 11 33.39 2.61 -20.02
CA LEU A 11 33.68 1.77 -18.87
C LEU A 11 32.65 0.65 -18.71
N ASN A 12 31.39 0.86 -19.12
CA ASN A 12 30.37 -0.19 -19.21
C ASN A 12 30.68 -1.28 -20.28
N SER A 13 31.72 -1.09 -21.11
CA SER A 13 32.12 -2.06 -22.16
C SER A 13 33.40 -2.83 -21.84
N CYS A 14 34.07 -2.54 -20.73
CA CYS A 14 35.25 -3.27 -20.26
C CYS A 14 34.85 -4.18 -19.09
N GLN A 15 35.45 -5.37 -19.02
CA GLN A 15 35.16 -6.45 -18.06
C GLN A 15 35.50 -6.15 -16.58
N ASP A 16 35.73 -4.88 -16.23
CA ASP A 16 35.91 -4.45 -14.85
C ASP A 16 34.58 -3.86 -14.36
N GLY A 17 34.11 -4.32 -13.20
CA GLY A 17 32.81 -3.90 -12.63
C GLY A 17 32.62 -2.38 -12.52
N PRO A 18 31.38 -1.91 -12.31
CA PRO A 18 31.08 -0.49 -12.22
C PRO A 18 32.00 0.20 -11.20
N ASN A 19 32.70 1.26 -11.61
CA ASN A 19 33.57 2.02 -10.72
C ASN A 19 32.70 2.82 -9.74
N GLU A 20 32.42 2.22 -8.57
CA GLU A 20 31.62 2.78 -7.47
C GLU A 20 32.04 4.22 -7.13
N GLN A 21 33.35 4.51 -7.17
CA GLN A 21 33.86 5.85 -6.89
C GLN A 21 33.47 6.87 -7.96
N ALA A 22 33.48 6.47 -9.24
CA ALA A 22 33.05 7.34 -10.33
C ALA A 22 31.54 7.63 -10.25
N GLN A 23 30.72 6.64 -9.89
CA GLN A 23 29.29 6.81 -9.70
C GLN A 23 28.98 7.71 -8.51
N CYS A 24 29.64 7.49 -7.36
CA CYS A 24 29.49 8.36 -6.20
C CYS A 24 29.87 9.81 -6.51
N MET A 25 30.95 10.04 -7.26
CA MET A 25 31.34 11.39 -7.70
C MET A 25 30.29 12.03 -8.61
N PHE A 26 29.72 11.27 -9.54
CA PHE A 26 28.64 11.73 -10.42
C PHE A 26 27.39 12.14 -9.61
N LEU A 27 26.93 11.30 -8.70
CA LEU A 27 25.77 11.58 -7.85
C LEU A 27 26.01 12.80 -6.95
N THR A 28 27.21 12.92 -6.39
CA THR A 28 27.61 14.08 -5.56
C THR A 28 27.63 15.37 -6.37
N TYR A 29 28.05 15.31 -7.64
CA TYR A 29 28.01 16.45 -8.54
C TYR A 29 26.57 16.92 -8.78
N ILE A 30 25.65 16.01 -9.10
CA ILE A 30 24.22 16.33 -9.26
C ILE A 30 23.67 16.98 -7.99
N LEU A 31 23.94 16.37 -6.84
CA LEU A 31 23.51 16.90 -5.54
C LEU A 31 24.01 18.33 -5.33
N THR A 32 25.29 18.57 -5.55
CA THR A 32 25.91 19.88 -5.38
C THR A 32 25.31 20.91 -6.34
N ALA A 33 25.04 20.53 -7.59
CA ALA A 33 24.40 21.41 -8.57
C ALA A 33 22.98 21.81 -8.13
N CYS A 34 22.16 20.84 -7.70
CA CYS A 34 20.82 21.10 -7.20
C CYS A 34 20.83 22.00 -5.96
N LEU A 35 21.69 21.69 -4.97
CA LEU A 35 21.81 22.50 -3.76
C LEU A 35 22.27 23.93 -4.08
N THR A 36 23.20 24.09 -5.03
CA THR A 36 23.68 25.42 -5.44
C THR A 36 22.56 26.24 -6.06
N ALA A 37 21.75 25.63 -6.95
CA ALA A 37 20.59 26.29 -7.54
C ALA A 37 19.55 26.69 -6.46
N ILE A 38 19.20 25.75 -5.57
CA ILE A 38 18.24 26.00 -4.47
C ILE A 38 18.71 27.15 -3.57
N VAL A 39 19.99 27.18 -3.18
CA VAL A 39 20.56 28.26 -2.34
C VAL A 39 20.53 29.61 -3.05
N ARG A 40 20.62 29.63 -4.39
CA ARG A 40 20.48 30.84 -5.21
C ARG A 40 19.02 31.25 -5.43
N GLY A 41 18.06 30.45 -4.99
CA GLY A 41 16.64 30.65 -5.26
C GLY A 41 16.26 30.31 -6.71
N GLU A 42 17.10 29.57 -7.41
CA GLU A 42 16.83 29.03 -8.74
C GLU A 42 16.04 27.73 -8.60
N ASP A 43 15.00 27.56 -9.41
CA ASP A 43 14.21 26.33 -9.50
C ASP A 43 14.56 25.50 -10.74
N GLU A 44 15.46 25.97 -11.61
CA GLU A 44 15.94 25.24 -12.80
C GLU A 44 17.44 24.94 -12.72
N LEU A 45 17.86 23.84 -13.36
CA LEU A 45 19.27 23.50 -13.49
C LEU A 45 19.85 24.08 -14.79
N HIS A 46 20.81 24.98 -14.67
CA HIS A 46 21.56 25.51 -15.80
C HIS A 46 22.77 24.61 -16.12
N LEU A 47 22.48 23.41 -16.62
CA LEU A 47 23.48 22.41 -17.02
C LEU A 47 23.40 22.11 -18.52
N PRO A 48 24.49 21.62 -19.15
CA PRO A 48 24.48 21.14 -20.53
C PRO A 48 23.47 20.02 -20.80
N GLN A 49 23.20 19.18 -19.82
CA GLN A 49 22.17 18.13 -19.87
C GLN A 49 20.88 18.65 -19.25
N THR A 50 19.77 18.15 -19.78
CA THR A 50 18.45 18.38 -19.21
C THR A 50 18.27 17.61 -17.90
N LYS A 51 17.35 18.08 -17.03
CA LYS A 51 16.98 17.34 -15.81
C LYS A 51 16.55 15.91 -16.12
N ALA A 52 15.76 15.70 -17.19
CA ALA A 52 15.27 14.37 -17.55
C ALA A 52 16.42 13.41 -17.94
N GLU A 53 17.43 13.91 -18.66
CA GLU A 53 18.65 13.14 -18.96
C GLU A 53 19.41 12.79 -17.68
N LEU A 54 19.55 13.73 -16.75
CA LEU A 54 20.20 13.47 -15.46
C LEU A 54 19.44 12.44 -14.63
N VAL A 55 18.11 12.51 -14.58
CA VAL A 55 17.27 11.50 -13.90
C VAL A 55 17.46 10.14 -14.56
N ALA A 56 17.45 10.06 -15.89
CA ALA A 56 17.67 8.81 -16.63
C ALA A 56 19.07 8.21 -16.35
N GLU A 57 20.10 9.03 -16.22
CA GLU A 57 21.45 8.59 -15.83
C GLU A 57 21.46 8.04 -14.39
N VAL A 58 20.77 8.68 -13.45
CA VAL A 58 20.65 8.18 -12.07
C VAL A 58 19.84 6.88 -12.01
N VAL A 59 18.78 6.76 -12.82
CA VAL A 59 18.02 5.50 -13.01
C VAL A 59 18.95 4.39 -13.48
N ALA A 60 19.80 4.65 -14.48
CA ALA A 60 20.74 3.64 -14.97
C ALA A 60 21.74 3.20 -13.89
N VAL A 61 22.13 4.10 -12.97
CA VAL A 61 22.93 3.74 -11.79
C VAL A 61 22.14 2.85 -10.83
N LEU A 62 20.87 3.17 -10.55
CA LEU A 62 20.02 2.32 -9.71
C LEU A 62 19.81 0.92 -10.30
N GLU A 63 19.71 0.77 -11.61
CA GLU A 63 19.60 -0.53 -12.27
C GLU A 63 20.83 -1.39 -12.02
N GLN A 64 22.02 -0.79 -11.99
CA GLN A 64 23.26 -1.49 -11.67
C GLN A 64 23.29 -1.90 -10.19
N VAL A 65 22.88 -1.00 -9.29
CA VAL A 65 22.75 -1.30 -7.85
C VAL A 65 21.77 -2.46 -7.61
N VAL A 66 20.67 -2.51 -8.36
CA VAL A 66 19.71 -3.63 -8.30
C VAL A 66 20.29 -4.90 -8.93
N ALA A 67 21.17 -4.81 -9.92
CA ALA A 67 21.81 -6.00 -10.48
C ALA A 67 22.86 -6.62 -9.52
N GLU A 68 23.43 -5.82 -8.62
CA GLU A 68 24.42 -6.29 -7.64
C GLU A 68 23.78 -7.16 -6.55
N PRO A 69 24.51 -8.15 -5.99
CA PRO A 69 23.99 -9.06 -4.96
C PRO A 69 23.65 -8.32 -3.66
N THR A 70 24.43 -7.32 -3.27
CA THR A 70 24.22 -6.50 -2.09
C THR A 70 24.37 -5.01 -2.46
N PRO A 71 23.31 -4.19 -2.31
CA PRO A 71 23.40 -2.77 -2.61
C PRO A 71 24.47 -2.08 -1.75
N GLY A 72 25.33 -1.29 -2.37
CA GLY A 72 26.39 -0.52 -1.70
C GLY A 72 26.01 0.91 -1.32
N ASN A 73 27.01 1.75 -1.00
CA ASN A 73 26.81 3.15 -0.62
C ASN A 73 26.27 4.05 -1.75
N ILE A 74 26.23 3.53 -2.97
CA ILE A 74 25.66 4.20 -4.14
C ILE A 74 24.15 4.40 -3.95
N LEU A 75 23.45 3.45 -3.30
CA LEU A 75 22.00 3.50 -3.13
C LEU A 75 21.53 4.78 -2.41
N PRO A 76 21.96 5.09 -1.17
CA PRO A 76 21.54 6.32 -0.50
C PRO A 76 21.97 7.58 -1.28
N CYS A 77 23.15 7.58 -1.93
CA CYS A 77 23.58 8.68 -2.78
C CYS A 77 22.62 8.93 -3.95
N ALA A 78 22.15 7.86 -4.60
CA ALA A 78 21.22 7.94 -5.73
C ALA A 78 19.84 8.45 -5.28
N LEU A 79 19.34 7.97 -4.15
CA LEU A 79 18.08 8.41 -3.57
C LEU A 79 18.12 9.90 -3.18
N VAL A 80 19.22 10.37 -2.57
CA VAL A 80 19.41 11.80 -2.27
C VAL A 80 19.44 12.62 -3.56
N ALA A 81 20.19 12.18 -4.58
CA ALA A 81 20.27 12.88 -5.86
C ALA A 81 18.89 13.01 -6.53
N LEU A 82 18.11 11.93 -6.55
CA LEU A 82 16.72 11.94 -7.06
C LEU A 82 15.82 12.88 -6.26
N HIS A 83 15.93 12.89 -4.93
CA HIS A 83 15.14 13.80 -4.09
C HIS A 83 15.42 15.27 -4.38
N HIS A 84 16.68 15.62 -4.65
CA HIS A 84 17.02 16.99 -5.01
C HIS A 84 16.64 17.33 -6.45
N LEU A 85 16.78 16.38 -7.37
CA LEU A 85 16.33 16.54 -8.75
C LEU A 85 14.80 16.72 -8.83
N SER A 86 14.02 16.04 -8.00
CA SER A 86 12.56 16.14 -8.03
C SER A 86 12.05 17.55 -7.72
N LYS A 87 12.78 18.30 -6.89
CA LYS A 87 12.49 19.71 -6.54
C LYS A 87 12.84 20.72 -7.63
N MET A 88 13.65 20.31 -8.61
CA MET A 88 14.03 21.17 -9.73
C MET A 88 12.97 21.08 -10.84
N LYS A 89 12.75 22.15 -11.58
CA LYS A 89 11.92 22.22 -12.77
C LYS A 89 12.71 21.86 -14.03
N PRO A 90 12.02 21.34 -15.08
CA PRO A 90 10.60 20.95 -15.11
C PRO A 90 10.30 19.70 -14.27
N HIS A 91 9.03 19.39 -14.02
CA HIS A 91 8.66 18.14 -13.32
C HIS A 91 9.21 16.91 -14.06
N THR A 92 9.56 15.89 -13.29
CA THR A 92 10.03 14.62 -13.86
C THR A 92 8.86 13.96 -14.60
N PRO A 93 9.05 13.47 -15.84
CA PRO A 93 8.02 12.68 -16.51
C PRO A 93 7.66 11.45 -15.68
N TRP A 94 6.36 11.14 -15.60
CA TRP A 94 5.86 10.02 -14.79
C TRP A 94 6.53 8.69 -15.14
N GLU A 95 6.87 8.44 -16.41
CA GLU A 95 7.51 7.19 -16.84
C GLU A 95 8.91 7.00 -16.23
N LEU A 96 9.65 8.10 -16.02
CA LEU A 96 10.94 8.05 -15.33
C LEU A 96 10.75 7.93 -13.82
N GLU A 97 9.71 8.56 -13.29
CA GLU A 97 9.37 8.52 -11.88
C GLU A 97 8.94 7.13 -11.41
N ASP A 98 7.98 6.53 -12.10
CA ASP A 98 7.54 5.15 -11.93
C ASP A 98 8.73 4.18 -11.93
N ARG A 99 9.64 4.33 -12.90
CA ARG A 99 10.83 3.49 -13.02
C ARG A 99 11.78 3.66 -11.84
N PHE A 100 12.13 4.89 -11.45
CA PHE A 100 13.04 5.08 -10.33
C PHE A 100 12.40 4.66 -9.00
N LEU A 101 11.08 4.86 -8.80
CA LEU A 101 10.37 4.45 -7.60
C LEU A 101 10.41 2.93 -7.45
N SER A 102 10.09 2.20 -8.52
CA SER A 102 10.16 0.74 -8.55
C SER A 102 11.56 0.24 -8.19
N LEU A 103 12.61 0.80 -8.80
CA LEU A 103 14.00 0.41 -8.54
C LEU A 103 14.45 0.77 -7.12
N ALA A 104 14.12 1.96 -6.64
CA ALA A 104 14.48 2.45 -5.32
C ALA A 104 13.87 1.60 -4.21
N ILE A 105 12.56 1.31 -4.32
CA ILE A 105 11.85 0.47 -3.36
C ILE A 105 12.43 -0.94 -3.35
N HIS A 106 12.63 -1.54 -4.53
CA HIS A 106 13.20 -2.87 -4.64
C HIS A 106 14.63 -2.96 -4.07
N ALA A 107 15.49 -1.97 -4.37
CA ALA A 107 16.85 -1.92 -3.85
C ALA A 107 16.88 -1.80 -2.30
N VAL A 108 16.00 -0.97 -1.73
CA VAL A 108 15.92 -0.78 -0.27
C VAL A 108 15.37 -2.01 0.45
N LEU A 109 14.38 -2.71 -0.14
CA LEU A 109 13.85 -3.96 0.43
C LEU A 109 14.90 -5.07 0.48
N ARG A 110 15.79 -5.13 -0.52
CA ARG A 110 16.88 -6.11 -0.58
C ARG A 110 18.00 -5.91 0.43
N LEU A 111 18.07 -4.76 1.11
CA LEU A 111 19.05 -4.59 2.19
C LEU A 111 18.72 -5.54 3.34
N GLU A 112 19.69 -6.32 3.79
CA GLU A 112 19.52 -7.16 4.98
C GLU A 112 19.47 -6.30 6.25
N GLU A 113 18.67 -6.71 7.24
CA GLU A 113 18.67 -6.06 8.54
C GLU A 113 19.99 -6.42 9.26
N PRO A 114 20.84 -5.44 9.54
CA PRO A 114 22.21 -5.72 9.94
C PRO A 114 22.30 -6.15 11.41
N SER A 115 22.88 -7.31 11.65
CA SER A 115 22.90 -7.93 12.98
C SER A 115 23.95 -7.31 13.94
N TYR A 116 25.16 -6.97 13.46
CA TYR A 116 26.23 -6.44 14.33
C TYR A 116 27.24 -5.49 13.65
N ASP A 117 27.20 -5.33 12.32
CA ASP A 117 28.14 -4.45 11.61
C ASP A 117 27.64 -3.00 11.57
N TYR A 118 28.49 -2.07 12.04
CA TYR A 118 28.19 -0.64 12.05
C TYR A 118 28.03 -0.08 10.62
N VAL A 119 28.83 -0.55 9.66
CA VAL A 119 28.78 -0.06 8.28
C VAL A 119 27.46 -0.50 7.64
N GLY A 120 27.10 -1.78 7.76
CA GLY A 120 25.80 -2.30 7.35
C GLY A 120 24.62 -1.60 8.02
N GLN A 121 24.68 -1.33 9.34
CA GLN A 121 23.68 -0.53 10.07
C GLN A 121 23.51 0.86 9.49
N SER A 122 24.61 1.56 9.26
CA SER A 122 24.60 2.90 8.69
C SER A 122 23.97 2.91 7.29
N LEU A 123 24.36 1.99 6.42
CA LEU A 123 23.82 1.87 5.06
C LEU A 123 22.32 1.54 5.07
N TYR A 124 21.92 0.59 5.91
CA TYR A 124 20.52 0.20 6.09
C TYR A 124 19.67 1.42 6.49
N TRP A 125 19.99 2.06 7.61
CA TRP A 125 19.19 3.17 8.12
C TRP A 125 19.22 4.38 7.20
N SER A 126 20.38 4.71 6.62
CA SER A 126 20.52 5.82 5.67
C SER A 126 19.65 5.62 4.43
N SER A 127 19.66 4.41 3.84
CA SER A 127 18.84 4.11 2.65
C SER A 127 17.35 4.16 2.98
N GLN A 128 16.95 3.61 4.13
CA GLN A 128 15.58 3.61 4.61
C GLN A 128 15.02 5.02 4.86
N GLN A 129 15.83 5.89 5.47
CA GLN A 129 15.48 7.29 5.73
C GLN A 129 15.45 8.10 4.45
N THR A 130 16.44 7.91 3.58
CA THR A 130 16.54 8.68 2.34
C THR A 130 15.39 8.35 1.39
N LEU A 131 14.99 7.08 1.29
CA LEU A 131 13.80 6.71 0.51
C LEU A 131 12.53 7.36 1.08
N GLU A 132 12.37 7.43 2.39
CA GLU A 132 11.22 8.11 3.00
C GLU A 132 11.23 9.61 2.68
N VAL A 133 12.39 10.27 2.77
CA VAL A 133 12.56 11.68 2.39
C VAL A 133 12.25 11.90 0.91
N LEU A 134 12.67 10.98 0.03
CA LEU A 134 12.32 11.00 -1.39
C LEU A 134 10.80 10.92 -1.58
N LEU A 135 10.14 9.89 -1.04
CA LEU A 135 8.69 9.68 -1.20
C LEU A 135 7.87 10.86 -0.66
N LEU A 136 8.24 11.39 0.50
CA LEU A 136 7.59 12.57 1.08
C LEU A 136 7.84 13.83 0.23
N GLY A 137 9.05 13.97 -0.31
CA GLY A 137 9.39 15.07 -1.22
C GLY A 137 8.55 15.03 -2.50
N LEU A 138 8.43 13.87 -3.15
CA LEU A 138 7.60 13.70 -4.35
C LEU A 138 6.14 14.06 -4.07
N LEU A 139 5.63 13.62 -2.92
CA LEU A 139 4.28 13.95 -2.48
C LEU A 139 4.07 15.46 -2.25
N ASP A 140 5.08 16.15 -1.71
CA ASP A 140 5.02 17.60 -1.51
C ASP A 140 5.05 18.38 -2.84
N GLU A 141 5.77 17.88 -3.86
CA GLU A 141 5.91 18.51 -5.17
C GLU A 141 4.65 18.37 -6.05
N ASP A 142 4.01 17.19 -6.07
CA ASP A 142 2.70 17.00 -6.72
C ASP A 142 1.66 16.53 -5.70
N SER A 143 0.78 17.47 -5.34
CA SER A 143 -0.34 17.27 -4.42
C SER A 143 -1.58 16.64 -5.07
N SER A 144 -1.46 16.06 -6.27
CA SER A 144 -2.56 15.34 -6.91
C SER A 144 -2.83 13.99 -6.22
N SER A 145 -4.10 13.63 -6.11
CA SER A 145 -4.49 12.34 -5.54
C SER A 145 -4.07 11.16 -6.41
N ASN A 146 -4.05 11.33 -7.73
CA ASN A 146 -3.55 10.30 -8.65
C ASN A 146 -2.09 9.99 -8.35
N HIS A 147 -1.27 11.02 -8.12
CA HIS A 147 0.14 10.85 -7.79
C HIS A 147 0.35 10.17 -6.44
N LEU A 148 -0.39 10.59 -5.39
CA LEU A 148 -0.38 9.89 -4.10
C LEU A 148 -0.66 8.40 -4.28
N PHE A 149 -1.74 8.05 -4.98
CA PHE A 149 -2.12 6.65 -5.14
C PHE A 149 -1.17 5.86 -6.03
N ALA A 150 -0.55 6.50 -7.02
CA ALA A 150 0.47 5.86 -7.83
C ALA A 150 1.73 5.53 -7.00
N ILE A 151 2.17 6.43 -6.11
CA ILE A 151 3.26 6.14 -5.15
C ILE A 151 2.86 5.00 -4.21
N LEU A 152 1.63 5.02 -3.68
CA LEU A 152 1.13 3.98 -2.80
C LEU A 152 1.04 2.62 -3.50
N ASP A 153 0.70 2.59 -4.80
CA ASP A 153 0.60 1.36 -5.59
C ASP A 153 1.96 0.65 -5.69
N HIS A 154 3.09 1.38 -5.75
CA HIS A 154 4.43 0.78 -5.67
C HIS A 154 4.73 0.07 -4.34
N LEU A 155 4.06 0.46 -3.24
CA LEU A 155 4.26 -0.14 -1.92
C LEU A 155 3.34 -1.34 -1.69
N GLN A 156 2.33 -1.56 -2.54
CA GLN A 156 1.34 -2.63 -2.36
C GLN A 156 1.92 -4.03 -2.48
N THR A 157 2.94 -4.23 -3.30
CA THR A 157 3.63 -5.53 -3.43
C THR A 157 4.17 -5.98 -2.08
N GLY A 158 4.74 -5.04 -1.29
CA GLY A 158 5.20 -5.31 0.06
C GLY A 158 4.08 -5.59 1.07
N LEU A 159 2.87 -5.04 0.87
CA LEU A 159 1.72 -5.36 1.74
C LEU A 159 1.27 -6.82 1.63
N HIS A 160 1.38 -7.40 0.43
CA HIS A 160 0.96 -8.77 0.14
C HIS A 160 2.11 -9.78 0.23
N SER A 161 3.27 -9.35 0.71
CA SER A 161 4.43 -10.23 0.85
C SER A 161 4.22 -11.27 1.94
N GLN A 162 4.73 -12.48 1.70
CA GLN A 162 4.80 -13.53 2.73
C GLN A 162 5.81 -13.17 3.84
N GLU A 163 6.73 -12.24 3.57
CA GLU A 163 7.71 -11.80 4.54
C GLU A 163 7.14 -10.73 5.49
N ASP A 164 7.12 -11.07 6.78
CA ASP A 164 6.68 -10.18 7.85
C ASP A 164 7.34 -8.79 7.81
N ARG A 165 8.64 -8.78 7.50
CA ARG A 165 9.46 -7.56 7.45
C ARG A 165 9.00 -6.63 6.34
N GLU A 166 8.74 -7.17 5.14
CA GLU A 166 8.26 -6.39 4.01
C GLU A 166 6.87 -5.83 4.27
N ARG A 167 5.96 -6.62 4.88
CA ARG A 167 4.62 -6.13 5.27
C ARG A 167 4.69 -5.01 6.31
N VAL A 168 5.54 -5.16 7.34
CA VAL A 168 5.74 -4.11 8.36
C VAL A 168 6.30 -2.84 7.71
N TRP A 169 7.27 -2.98 6.82
CA TRP A 169 7.90 -1.88 6.10
C TRP A 169 6.89 -1.14 5.23
N ALA A 170 6.21 -1.84 4.32
CA ALA A 170 5.27 -1.26 3.36
C ALA A 170 4.09 -0.58 4.06
N SER A 171 3.47 -1.26 5.04
CA SER A 171 2.37 -0.68 5.81
C SER A 171 2.80 0.58 6.57
N GLY A 172 4.03 0.61 7.09
CA GLY A 172 4.60 1.76 7.76
C GLY A 172 4.78 2.95 6.81
N LYS A 173 5.35 2.73 5.62
CA LYS A 173 5.53 3.79 4.60
C LYS A 173 4.19 4.33 4.11
N ILE A 174 3.22 3.46 3.84
CA ILE A 174 1.85 3.85 3.46
C ILE A 174 1.20 4.72 4.54
N ALA A 175 1.28 4.30 5.81
CA ALA A 175 0.72 5.08 6.92
C ALA A 175 1.39 6.45 7.06
N THR A 176 2.71 6.54 6.86
CA THR A 176 3.47 7.81 6.87
C THR A 176 3.04 8.74 5.73
N LEU A 177 2.92 8.21 4.51
CA LEU A 177 2.49 8.99 3.34
C LEU A 177 1.05 9.51 3.50
N LEU A 178 0.13 8.66 3.95
CA LEU A 178 -1.25 9.06 4.21
C LEU A 178 -1.37 10.10 5.33
N ARG A 179 -0.52 10.00 6.37
CA ARG A 179 -0.44 11.04 7.41
C ARG A 179 0.05 12.36 6.81
N ARG A 180 1.07 12.35 5.95
CA ARG A 180 1.55 13.56 5.26
C ARG A 180 0.45 14.15 4.39
N ALA A 181 -0.27 13.33 3.62
CA ALA A 181 -1.37 13.76 2.78
C ALA A 181 -2.49 14.44 3.59
N ALA A 182 -2.90 13.84 4.72
CA ALA A 182 -3.89 14.41 5.64
C ALA A 182 -3.45 15.76 6.23
N LEU A 183 -2.16 15.93 6.53
CA LEU A 183 -1.61 17.19 7.04
C LEU A 183 -1.61 18.31 5.99
N LEU A 184 -1.37 17.97 4.72
CA LEU A 184 -1.33 18.96 3.64
C LEU A 184 -2.72 19.49 3.28
N GLN A 185 -3.79 18.71 3.52
CA GLN A 185 -5.19 19.09 3.23
C GLN A 185 -5.45 19.52 1.78
N LYS A 186 -4.64 19.03 0.83
CA LYS A 186 -4.73 19.36 -0.60
C LYS A 186 -5.31 18.24 -1.47
N TYR A 187 -5.37 17.02 -0.94
CA TYR A 187 -5.72 15.83 -1.72
C TYR A 187 -7.24 15.67 -1.83
N ASN A 188 -7.70 15.25 -3.01
CA ASN A 188 -9.08 14.94 -3.33
C ASN A 188 -9.25 13.44 -3.66
N ILE A 189 -9.68 12.66 -2.68
CA ILE A 189 -9.78 11.20 -2.70
C ILE A 189 -11.19 10.79 -3.14
N MET A 190 -11.59 11.33 -4.29
CA MET A 190 -12.85 10.97 -4.92
C MET A 190 -12.66 9.75 -5.83
N GLY A 191 -13.75 9.04 -6.09
CA GLY A 191 -13.74 7.83 -6.92
C GLY A 191 -13.53 6.54 -6.13
N ASP A 192 -13.24 5.47 -6.85
CA ASP A 192 -13.15 4.08 -6.36
C ASP A 192 -11.92 3.82 -5.47
N THR A 193 -10.87 4.63 -5.60
CA THR A 193 -9.58 4.42 -4.93
C THR A 193 -9.67 4.39 -3.41
N LEU A 194 -10.54 5.20 -2.80
CA LEU A 194 -10.76 5.16 -1.34
C LEU A 194 -11.21 3.78 -0.89
N GLY A 195 -12.23 3.24 -1.54
CA GLY A 195 -12.81 1.94 -1.21
C GLY A 195 -11.78 0.83 -1.36
N ARG A 196 -11.00 0.87 -2.44
CA ARG A 196 -9.91 -0.08 -2.69
C ARG A 196 -8.85 -0.06 -1.58
N TYR A 197 -8.28 1.09 -1.24
CA TYR A 197 -7.23 1.18 -0.23
C TYR A 197 -7.71 0.87 1.18
N VAL A 198 -8.93 1.27 1.52
CA VAL A 198 -9.53 0.93 2.82
C VAL A 198 -9.78 -0.57 2.92
N ALA A 199 -10.16 -1.24 1.83
CA ALA A 199 -10.28 -2.70 1.79
C ALA A 199 -8.93 -3.40 2.00
N GLU A 200 -7.90 -3.00 1.24
CA GLU A 200 -6.54 -3.59 1.34
C GLU A 200 -5.96 -3.44 2.75
N LEU A 201 -6.02 -2.23 3.32
CA LEU A 201 -5.58 -2.00 4.70
C LEU A 201 -6.50 -2.68 5.72
N GLY A 202 -7.79 -2.80 5.43
CA GLY A 202 -8.78 -3.44 6.30
C GLY A 202 -8.47 -4.91 6.56
N VAL A 203 -8.03 -5.64 5.54
CA VAL A 203 -7.58 -7.03 5.65
C VAL A 203 -6.40 -7.14 6.63
N LEU A 204 -5.49 -6.17 6.59
CA LEU A 204 -4.28 -6.15 7.41
C LEU A 204 -4.53 -5.81 8.91
N LEU A 205 -5.74 -5.43 9.31
CA LEU A 205 -6.06 -5.16 10.72
C LEU A 205 -5.90 -6.39 11.62
N MET A 206 -5.98 -7.59 11.01
CA MET A 206 -5.84 -8.89 11.66
C MET A 206 -4.51 -9.57 11.30
N ASP A 207 -3.54 -8.84 10.75
CA ASP A 207 -2.22 -9.40 10.44
C ASP A 207 -1.56 -9.99 11.70
N PRO A 208 -0.91 -11.17 11.61
CA PRO A 208 -0.22 -11.79 12.73
C PRO A 208 0.82 -10.88 13.40
N LYS A 209 1.42 -9.94 12.64
CA LYS A 209 2.25 -8.88 13.17
C LYS A 209 1.39 -7.70 13.57
N ARG A 210 1.24 -7.54 14.88
CA ARG A 210 0.58 -6.37 15.51
C ARG A 210 1.04 -5.01 14.96
N GLN A 211 2.29 -4.88 14.53
CA GLN A 211 2.81 -3.64 13.95
C GLN A 211 2.15 -3.33 12.60
N VAL A 212 1.92 -4.33 11.75
CA VAL A 212 1.21 -4.19 10.47
C VAL A 212 -0.23 -3.72 10.73
N GLY A 213 -0.95 -4.41 11.63
CA GLY A 213 -2.32 -4.00 12.00
C GLY A 213 -2.39 -2.59 12.60
N ARG A 214 -1.37 -2.16 13.35
CA ARG A 214 -1.26 -0.78 13.86
C ARG A 214 -1.06 0.23 12.74
N HIS A 215 -0.18 -0.06 11.78
CA HIS A 215 0.04 0.81 10.62
C HIS A 215 -1.21 0.89 9.73
N ALA A 216 -1.87 -0.25 9.47
CA ALA A 216 -3.11 -0.32 8.72
C ALA A 216 -4.21 0.51 9.37
N ARG A 217 -4.36 0.42 10.70
CA ARG A 217 -5.29 1.27 11.47
C ARG A 217 -5.02 2.76 11.30
N GLU A 218 -3.76 3.17 11.36
CA GLU A 218 -3.38 4.57 11.10
C GLU A 218 -3.70 4.96 9.65
N GLY A 219 -3.37 4.12 8.66
CA GLY A 219 -3.67 4.39 7.25
C GLY A 219 -5.16 4.57 7.00
N ILE A 220 -6.01 3.67 7.51
CA ILE A 220 -7.47 3.77 7.41
C ILE A 220 -7.98 5.04 8.10
N TYR A 221 -7.44 5.36 9.28
CA TYR A 221 -7.80 6.59 10.00
C TYR A 221 -7.52 7.84 9.16
N ARG A 222 -6.36 7.90 8.48
CA ARG A 222 -5.99 9.02 7.60
C ARG A 222 -6.80 9.08 6.31
N LEU A 223 -7.13 7.93 5.71
CA LEU A 223 -8.03 7.87 4.56
C LEU A 223 -9.44 8.35 4.93
N TYR A 224 -9.94 7.95 6.10
CA TYR A 224 -11.21 8.42 6.64
C TYR A 224 -11.19 9.93 6.92
N GLU A 225 -10.12 10.44 7.53
CA GLU A 225 -9.90 11.88 7.77
C GLU A 225 -9.98 12.68 6.46
N LEU A 226 -9.25 12.25 5.44
CA LEU A 226 -9.24 12.88 4.12
C LEU A 226 -10.64 12.86 3.46
N ALA A 227 -11.36 11.75 3.58
CA ALA A 227 -12.72 11.62 3.06
C ALA A 227 -13.72 12.56 3.77
N LEU A 228 -13.62 12.71 5.10
CA LEU A 228 -14.47 13.65 5.85
C LEU A 228 -14.18 15.10 5.49
N GLN A 229 -12.89 15.46 5.41
CA GLN A 229 -12.44 16.82 5.06
C GLN A 229 -13.00 17.26 3.70
N GLN A 230 -12.93 16.38 2.69
CA GLN A 230 -13.46 16.67 1.34
C GLN A 230 -14.96 16.89 1.31
N ARG A 231 -15.70 16.27 2.23
CA ARG A 231 -17.16 16.37 2.31
C ARG A 231 -17.63 17.49 3.23
N GLY A 232 -16.71 18.22 3.86
CA GLY A 232 -17.04 19.24 4.86
C GLY A 232 -17.70 18.66 6.10
N ILE A 233 -17.51 17.36 6.38
CA ILE A 233 -18.03 16.71 7.58
C ILE A 233 -17.08 16.99 8.75
N ASP A 234 -17.63 17.27 9.93
CA ASP A 234 -16.85 17.57 11.13
C ASP A 234 -15.91 16.39 11.47
N ILE A 235 -14.63 16.70 11.67
CA ILE A 235 -13.58 15.77 12.13
C ILE A 235 -13.97 15.08 13.45
N ARG A 236 -14.89 15.65 14.24
CA ARG A 236 -15.49 14.98 15.41
C ARG A 236 -16.16 13.64 15.06
N GLU A 237 -16.60 13.42 13.82
CA GLU A 237 -17.13 12.13 13.35
C GLU A 237 -16.08 11.01 13.33
N MET A 238 -14.79 11.35 13.49
CA MET A 238 -13.72 10.39 13.72
C MET A 238 -13.72 9.80 15.14
N ALA A 239 -14.42 10.45 16.08
CA ALA A 239 -14.57 9.92 17.42
C ALA A 239 -15.28 8.57 17.37
N GLY A 240 -14.67 7.56 17.98
CA GLY A 240 -15.21 6.21 17.97
C GLY A 240 -15.10 5.52 16.61
N LEU A 241 -14.09 5.85 15.77
CA LEU A 241 -13.69 4.94 14.69
C LEU A 241 -13.08 3.65 15.26
N TRP A 242 -12.38 3.78 16.39
CA TRP A 242 -11.71 2.67 17.07
C TRP A 242 -12.21 2.54 18.51
N ILE A 243 -12.48 1.30 18.91
CA ILE A 243 -12.77 0.88 20.27
C ILE A 243 -11.47 0.91 21.07
N ARG A 244 -11.49 1.60 22.20
CA ARG A 244 -10.37 1.68 23.16
C ARG A 244 -10.75 0.95 24.43
N GLU A 245 -10.85 -0.36 24.35
CA GLU A 245 -11.14 -1.20 25.51
C GLU A 245 -9.84 -1.85 26.03
N PRO A 246 -9.28 -1.36 27.15
CA PRO A 246 -7.95 -1.76 27.62
C PRO A 246 -7.84 -3.20 28.14
N HIS A 247 -8.97 -3.92 28.25
CA HIS A 247 -9.04 -5.26 28.82
C HIS A 247 -9.25 -6.36 27.76
N LEU A 248 -9.46 -6.00 26.49
CA LEU A 248 -9.53 -6.97 25.39
C LEU A 248 -8.13 -7.37 24.94
N ASP A 249 -7.99 -8.65 24.62
CA ASP A 249 -6.85 -9.12 23.84
C ASP A 249 -6.84 -8.41 22.46
N TRP A 250 -5.65 -8.20 21.91
CA TRP A 250 -5.45 -7.41 20.71
C TRP A 250 -6.19 -8.00 19.50
N GLU A 251 -6.28 -9.33 19.41
CA GLU A 251 -7.00 -10.03 18.34
C GLU A 251 -8.49 -9.73 18.39
N MET A 252 -9.09 -9.87 19.58
CA MET A 252 -10.51 -9.58 19.77
C MET A 252 -10.81 -8.09 19.57
N ALA A 253 -9.91 -7.22 20.04
CA ALA A 253 -10.00 -5.79 19.76
C ALA A 253 -9.94 -5.51 18.24
N SER A 254 -9.12 -6.24 17.47
CA SER A 254 -9.07 -6.08 16.01
C SER A 254 -10.39 -6.46 15.34
N TYR A 255 -11.04 -7.58 15.73
CA TYR A 255 -12.35 -7.95 15.20
C TYR A 255 -13.43 -6.89 15.48
N GLN A 256 -13.52 -6.42 16.72
CA GLN A 256 -14.54 -5.42 17.07
C GLN A 256 -14.26 -4.06 16.40
N ASN A 257 -12.99 -3.66 16.31
CA ASN A 257 -12.57 -2.47 15.57
C ASN A 257 -12.95 -2.56 14.10
N THR A 258 -12.79 -3.72 13.48
CA THR A 258 -13.19 -3.95 12.09
C THR A 258 -14.70 -3.77 11.91
N VAL A 259 -15.53 -4.30 12.82
CA VAL A 259 -16.99 -4.09 12.78
C VAL A 259 -17.37 -2.62 12.93
N GLN A 260 -16.74 -1.89 13.85
CA GLN A 260 -17.03 -0.47 14.07
C GLN A 260 -16.60 0.38 12.85
N MET A 261 -15.39 0.13 12.35
CA MET A 261 -14.82 0.80 11.19
C MET A 261 -15.68 0.58 9.94
N ALA A 262 -16.08 -0.66 9.67
CA ALA A 262 -16.91 -0.99 8.52
C ALA A 262 -18.26 -0.24 8.54
N LYS A 263 -18.92 -0.14 9.70
CA LYS A 263 -20.15 0.65 9.87
C LYS A 263 -19.95 2.14 9.60
N LYS A 264 -18.88 2.72 10.13
CA LYS A 264 -18.57 4.15 9.94
C LYS A 264 -18.24 4.47 8.48
N LEU A 265 -17.54 3.58 7.80
CA LEU A 265 -17.19 3.72 6.39
C LEU A 265 -18.40 3.55 5.47
N ASP A 266 -19.25 2.54 5.70
CA ASP A 266 -20.46 2.34 4.88
C ASP A 266 -21.40 3.55 4.95
N ALA A 267 -21.48 4.21 6.11
CA ALA A 267 -22.27 5.44 6.27
C ALA A 267 -21.76 6.62 5.44
N ILE A 268 -20.49 6.60 5.02
CA ILE A 268 -19.92 7.67 4.20
C ILE A 268 -19.64 7.22 2.76
N PHE A 269 -19.37 5.97 2.44
CA PHE A 269 -18.94 5.59 1.09
C PHE A 269 -19.96 5.98 0.00
N THR A 270 -19.47 6.53 -1.12
CA THR A 270 -20.29 6.62 -2.34
C THR A 270 -20.57 5.22 -2.88
N PRO A 271 -21.57 5.04 -3.78
CA PRO A 271 -21.80 3.76 -4.43
C PRO A 271 -20.55 3.20 -5.15
N GLU A 272 -19.74 4.07 -5.80
CA GLU A 272 -18.50 3.62 -6.45
C GLU A 272 -17.46 3.16 -5.43
N GLN A 273 -17.27 3.90 -4.33
CA GLN A 273 -16.35 3.54 -3.25
C GLN A 273 -16.76 2.22 -2.59
N ARG A 274 -18.06 2.06 -2.32
CA ARG A 274 -18.63 0.82 -1.79
C ARG A 274 -18.39 -0.36 -2.72
N LEU A 275 -18.64 -0.19 -4.02
CA LEU A 275 -18.40 -1.24 -5.00
C LEU A 275 -16.91 -1.62 -5.09
N ALA A 276 -16.02 -0.63 -5.08
CA ALA A 276 -14.58 -0.85 -5.12
C ALA A 276 -14.08 -1.60 -3.88
N PHE A 277 -14.53 -1.17 -2.70
CA PHE A 277 -14.26 -1.86 -1.44
C PHE A 277 -14.71 -3.32 -1.52
N LEU A 278 -15.97 -3.56 -1.87
CA LEU A 278 -16.53 -4.92 -1.95
C LEU A 278 -15.77 -5.78 -2.96
N LYS A 279 -15.47 -5.27 -4.16
CA LYS A 279 -14.68 -6.02 -5.17
C LYS A 279 -13.29 -6.38 -4.66
N THR A 280 -12.62 -5.47 -3.97
CA THR A 280 -11.28 -5.70 -3.43
C THR A 280 -11.30 -6.71 -2.29
N VAL A 281 -12.20 -6.57 -1.33
CA VAL A 281 -12.35 -7.55 -0.23
C VAL A 281 -12.75 -8.91 -0.79
N LEU A 282 -13.68 -8.96 -1.73
CA LEU A 282 -14.11 -10.20 -2.36
C LEU A 282 -12.94 -10.90 -3.06
N ARG A 283 -12.05 -10.19 -3.76
CA ARG A 283 -10.83 -10.83 -4.32
C ARG A 283 -9.96 -11.46 -3.22
N ALA A 284 -9.74 -10.75 -2.12
CA ALA A 284 -8.98 -11.27 -0.98
C ALA A 284 -9.67 -12.47 -0.30
N VAL A 285 -11.01 -12.55 -0.30
CA VAL A 285 -11.77 -13.71 0.19
C VAL A 285 -11.53 -14.97 -0.62
N TRP A 286 -10.97 -14.91 -1.83
CA TRP A 286 -10.58 -16.07 -2.65
C TRP A 286 -9.06 -16.31 -2.67
N ASP A 287 -8.29 -15.55 -1.89
CA ASP A 287 -6.86 -15.75 -1.78
C ASP A 287 -6.54 -17.13 -1.15
N PRO A 288 -5.65 -17.94 -1.74
CA PRO A 288 -5.30 -19.24 -1.17
C PRO A 288 -4.71 -19.14 0.23
N ASP A 289 -4.09 -18.02 0.59
CA ASP A 289 -3.56 -17.78 1.93
C ASP A 289 -4.70 -17.50 2.93
N LEU A 290 -4.71 -18.28 4.01
CA LEU A 290 -5.67 -18.11 5.10
C LEU A 290 -5.41 -16.82 5.90
N GLN A 291 -4.17 -16.33 5.92
CA GLN A 291 -3.83 -15.05 6.56
C GLN A 291 -4.46 -13.86 5.85
N VAL A 292 -4.80 -14.00 4.57
CA VAL A 292 -5.47 -12.97 3.77
C VAL A 292 -6.98 -13.21 3.76
N SER A 293 -7.39 -14.43 3.45
CA SER A 293 -8.79 -14.74 3.20
C SER A 293 -9.69 -14.77 4.43
N GLN A 294 -9.18 -15.18 5.60
CA GLN A 294 -9.97 -15.14 6.83
C GLN A 294 -10.27 -13.69 7.27
N PRO A 295 -9.27 -12.78 7.36
CA PRO A 295 -9.54 -11.37 7.60
C PRO A 295 -10.45 -10.74 6.55
N ALA A 296 -10.25 -11.07 5.27
CA ALA A 296 -11.09 -10.56 4.20
C ALA A 296 -12.55 -10.98 4.36
N LEU A 297 -12.82 -12.25 4.72
CA LEU A 297 -14.18 -12.72 4.93
C LEU A 297 -14.82 -12.00 6.11
N PHE A 298 -14.10 -11.85 7.21
CA PHE A 298 -14.60 -11.13 8.36
C PHE A 298 -14.91 -9.67 8.03
N LEU A 299 -14.02 -9.00 7.29
CA LEU A 299 -14.21 -7.63 6.83
C LEU A 299 -15.44 -7.51 5.91
N LEU A 300 -15.64 -8.47 5.02
CA LEU A 300 -16.81 -8.53 4.13
C LEU A 300 -18.11 -8.61 4.94
N TYR A 301 -18.19 -9.57 5.86
CA TYR A 301 -19.37 -9.74 6.72
C TYR A 301 -19.60 -8.51 7.60
N ALA A 302 -18.54 -7.94 8.18
CA ALA A 302 -18.62 -6.73 8.97
C ALA A 302 -19.21 -5.56 8.17
N PHE A 303 -18.77 -5.38 6.92
CA PHE A 303 -19.23 -4.31 6.04
C PHE A 303 -20.66 -4.51 5.55
N LEU A 304 -21.08 -5.76 5.31
CA LEU A 304 -22.47 -6.08 4.96
C LEU A 304 -23.44 -6.05 6.15
N GLY A 305 -22.97 -5.71 7.35
CA GLY A 305 -23.79 -5.71 8.57
C GLY A 305 -23.99 -7.10 9.20
N LEU A 306 -23.39 -8.14 8.62
CA LEU A 306 -23.44 -9.54 9.04
C LEU A 306 -22.35 -9.90 10.08
N GLY A 307 -21.61 -8.92 10.60
CA GLY A 307 -20.50 -9.16 11.53
C GLY A 307 -20.87 -10.00 12.76
N LYS A 308 -22.13 -9.95 13.23
CA LYS A 308 -22.62 -10.77 14.36
C LYS A 308 -22.62 -12.28 14.06
N GLU A 309 -22.73 -12.66 12.79
CA GLU A 309 -22.74 -14.07 12.39
C GLU A 309 -21.36 -14.72 12.54
N VAL A 310 -20.31 -13.92 12.29
CA VAL A 310 -18.91 -14.36 12.36
C VAL A 310 -18.22 -14.02 13.67
N LEU A 311 -18.71 -13.02 14.42
CA LEU A 311 -18.15 -12.65 15.72
C LEU A 311 -18.46 -13.70 16.81
N GLY A 312 -17.42 -14.21 17.45
CA GLY A 312 -17.50 -15.12 18.59
C GLY A 312 -17.56 -14.39 19.94
N MET A 313 -17.59 -15.14 21.04
CA MET A 313 -17.42 -14.57 22.39
C MET A 313 -15.97 -14.18 22.66
N ASP A 314 -15.02 -14.82 21.98
CA ASP A 314 -13.58 -14.60 22.04
C ASP A 314 -12.95 -14.71 20.63
N ALA A 315 -11.63 -14.51 20.54
CA ALA A 315 -10.90 -14.55 19.28
C ALA A 315 -10.95 -15.94 18.61
N GLN A 316 -10.77 -17.01 19.39
CA GLN A 316 -10.78 -18.38 18.89
C GLN A 316 -12.16 -18.79 18.33
N GLY A 317 -13.23 -18.43 19.03
CA GLY A 317 -14.60 -18.65 18.58
C GLY A 317 -14.94 -17.84 17.34
N THR A 318 -14.39 -16.63 17.22
CA THR A 318 -14.51 -15.80 16.00
C THR A 318 -13.81 -16.48 14.82
N GLU A 319 -12.57 -16.93 15.00
CA GLU A 319 -11.80 -17.62 13.96
C GLU A 319 -12.50 -18.91 13.49
N ALA A 320 -13.03 -19.72 14.42
CA ALA A 320 -13.74 -20.95 14.10
C ALA A 320 -15.03 -20.69 13.30
N LYS A 321 -15.71 -19.55 13.52
CA LYS A 321 -16.87 -19.14 12.73
C LYS A 321 -16.47 -18.64 11.35
N ILE A 322 -15.40 -17.83 11.26
CA ILE A 322 -14.84 -17.36 9.98
C ILE A 322 -14.48 -18.54 9.09
N ARG A 323 -13.72 -19.52 9.61
CA ARG A 323 -13.34 -20.73 8.86
C ARG A 323 -14.54 -21.51 8.33
N ARG A 324 -15.58 -21.66 9.16
CA ARG A 324 -16.84 -22.31 8.76
C ARG A 324 -17.55 -21.57 7.63
N GLN A 325 -17.63 -20.25 7.71
CA GLN A 325 -18.26 -19.44 6.66
C GLN A 325 -17.41 -19.42 5.38
N LEU A 326 -16.08 -19.41 5.50
CA LEU A 326 -15.17 -19.48 4.35
C LEU A 326 -15.37 -20.77 3.56
N HIS A 327 -15.45 -21.91 4.26
CA HIS A 327 -15.75 -23.21 3.65
C HIS A 327 -17.14 -23.21 2.99
N ARG A 328 -18.18 -22.70 3.67
CA ARG A 328 -19.52 -22.60 3.07
C ARG A 328 -19.54 -21.79 1.79
N LEU A 329 -18.81 -20.67 1.77
CA LEU A 329 -18.76 -19.76 0.63
C LEU A 329 -17.97 -20.37 -0.55
N ARG A 330 -16.80 -20.95 -0.28
CA ARG A 330 -15.88 -21.44 -1.32
C ARG A 330 -16.20 -22.84 -1.81
N GLU A 331 -16.56 -23.75 -0.91
CA GLU A 331 -16.68 -25.18 -1.20
C GLU A 331 -18.13 -25.61 -1.37
N CYS A 332 -19.07 -25.00 -0.63
CA CYS A 332 -20.49 -25.34 -0.73
C CYS A 332 -21.29 -24.41 -1.63
N GLY A 333 -20.69 -23.36 -2.20
CA GLY A 333 -21.39 -22.36 -3.01
C GLY A 333 -22.45 -21.56 -2.25
N LYS A 334 -22.53 -21.68 -0.92
CA LYS A 334 -23.56 -21.03 -0.10
C LYS A 334 -23.17 -19.59 0.17
N GLN A 335 -23.81 -18.66 -0.53
CA GLN A 335 -23.55 -17.23 -0.44
C GLN A 335 -24.64 -16.51 0.38
N PRO A 336 -24.26 -15.57 1.27
CA PRO A 336 -25.20 -14.59 1.84
C PRO A 336 -26.03 -13.89 0.78
N MET A 337 -27.30 -13.60 1.09
CA MET A 337 -28.22 -12.93 0.16
C MET A 337 -27.68 -11.56 -0.29
N GLU A 338 -27.01 -10.86 0.61
CA GLU A 338 -26.39 -9.55 0.43
C GLU A 338 -25.23 -9.57 -0.58
N LEU A 339 -24.70 -10.75 -0.93
CA LEU A 339 -23.64 -10.93 -1.92
C LEU A 339 -24.17 -11.35 -3.30
N ARG A 340 -25.43 -11.79 -3.41
CA ARG A 340 -26.00 -12.32 -4.65
C ARG A 340 -25.93 -11.31 -5.80
N TRP A 341 -26.28 -10.05 -5.57
CA TRP A 341 -26.23 -9.01 -6.63
C TRP A 341 -24.80 -8.68 -7.09
N LEU A 342 -23.80 -8.85 -6.22
CA LEU A 342 -22.40 -8.57 -6.53
C LEU A 342 -21.78 -9.72 -7.34
N LEU A 343 -22.24 -10.94 -7.09
CA LEU A 343 -21.75 -12.18 -7.71
C LEU A 343 -22.53 -12.54 -8.98
N ALA A 344 -23.81 -12.15 -9.09
CA ALA A 344 -24.63 -12.33 -10.29
C ALA A 344 -24.05 -11.64 -11.54
N GLY A 345 -23.19 -10.63 -11.37
CA GLY A 345 -22.48 -9.99 -12.48
C GLY A 345 -21.36 -10.84 -13.12
N LYS A 346 -21.14 -12.08 -12.67
CA LYS A 346 -20.25 -13.05 -13.32
C LYS A 346 -20.97 -14.07 -14.20
N ASP A 347 -22.28 -14.21 -14.06
CA ASP A 347 -23.06 -15.29 -14.69
C ASP A 347 -24.15 -14.71 -15.61
N ASP A 348 -23.73 -13.94 -16.62
CA ASP A 348 -24.47 -13.94 -17.88
C ASP A 348 -23.92 -15.14 -18.67
N VAL A 349 -24.33 -16.35 -18.30
CA VAL A 349 -24.44 -17.59 -19.08
C VAL A 349 -24.82 -18.73 -18.11
N LEU A 350 -26.11 -19.13 -18.17
CA LEU A 350 -26.68 -20.44 -17.83
C LEU A 350 -26.58 -20.84 -16.33
N ILE A 351 -27.66 -21.11 -15.60
CA ILE A 351 -28.73 -22.09 -15.88
C ILE A 351 -29.97 -21.68 -15.06
N ASP A 352 -31.13 -21.58 -15.74
CA ASP A 352 -32.46 -21.78 -15.14
C ASP A 352 -32.45 -23.13 -14.41
N ASP A 353 -32.62 -23.15 -13.09
CA ASP A 353 -33.19 -24.27 -12.31
C ASP A 353 -33.03 -23.96 -10.80
N LEU A 354 -33.90 -23.09 -10.27
CA LEU A 354 -34.11 -22.94 -8.82
C LEU A 354 -35.60 -22.69 -8.53
N GLU A 355 -36.47 -23.58 -9.03
CA GLU A 355 -37.87 -23.65 -8.58
C GLU A 355 -38.24 -24.98 -7.90
N GLU A 356 -37.32 -25.91 -7.61
CA GLU A 356 -37.71 -27.24 -7.06
C GLU A 356 -37.13 -27.63 -5.68
N GLU A 357 -36.50 -26.73 -4.91
CA GLU A 357 -35.99 -27.09 -3.56
C GLU A 357 -36.81 -26.54 -2.37
N GLU A 358 -37.91 -25.78 -2.59
CA GLU A 358 -38.81 -25.36 -1.50
C GLU A 358 -40.04 -26.28 -1.28
N GLU A 359 -40.33 -27.24 -2.18
CA GLU A 359 -41.47 -28.16 -2.01
C GLU A 359 -41.13 -29.48 -1.26
N MET A 360 -39.85 -29.80 -1.02
CA MET A 360 -39.47 -31.06 -0.35
C MET A 360 -39.29 -30.97 1.18
N GLU A 361 -39.31 -29.78 1.78
CA GLU A 361 -39.30 -29.64 3.24
C GLU A 361 -40.71 -29.55 3.87
N GLU A 362 -41.76 -29.22 3.09
CA GLU A 362 -43.16 -29.24 3.58
C GLU A 362 -43.80 -30.64 3.55
N GLU A 363 -43.44 -31.52 2.61
CA GLU A 363 -43.99 -32.90 2.58
C GLU A 363 -43.37 -33.86 3.62
N ALA A 364 -42.27 -33.47 4.28
CA ALA A 364 -41.65 -34.26 5.34
C ALA A 364 -42.25 -33.99 6.73
N GLU A 365 -42.86 -32.82 6.96
CA GLU A 365 -43.57 -32.51 8.22
C GLU A 365 -45.03 -32.99 8.22
N GLU A 366 -45.69 -33.17 7.07
CA GLU A 366 -47.05 -33.74 7.01
C GLU A 366 -47.09 -35.29 7.09
N ALA A 367 -45.93 -35.96 7.11
CA ALA A 367 -45.85 -37.42 7.25
C ALA A 367 -45.60 -37.89 8.71
N GLU A 368 -45.44 -36.98 9.67
CA GLU A 368 -45.26 -37.29 11.11
C GLU A 368 -46.40 -36.79 12.04
N GLU A 369 -47.51 -36.25 11.50
CA GLU A 369 -48.82 -36.14 12.19
C GLU A 369 -49.79 -37.26 11.76
#